data_AF-A0A5J4TLJ2-F1
#
_entry.id   AF-A0A5J4TLJ2-F1
#
_cell.length_a   1.000
_cell.length_b   1.000
_cell.length_c   1.000
_cell.angle_alpha   90.00
_cell.angle_beta   90.00
_cell.angle_gamma   90.00
#
_symmetry.space_group_name_H-M   'P 1'
#
loop_
_entity.id
_entity.type
_entity.pdbx_description
1 polymer ?
#
loop_
_entity_poly.entity_id
_entity_poly.type
_entity_poly.pdbx_seq_one_letter_code
_entity_poly.pdbx_strand_id
1 'polypeptide(L)'
;MDQFKAWRGFMTYEFETLSDQGMKNITDYITLLSQLSRLSILSTEVHPNIDNSYELVKRCYSLFDELSNYYQKYLENYGLPSNSSFVHLLLAQTFESAEQIYWCKKYSDENFPFDRLFKVLGWNNSRFDIALLLDALECELWTMGVPIDSLNNTKLITVTNKKLYMKLQFIYAKNLFGPITLKACVKDYDDKSEHKDVFPYEIINSKNWNEVLMKTEPFEYEDFKSQIKGGYSITKDEYDQYLVDFKRFNNRLEYLKYYNISDTEIVVEPLMNLIDIFEQFNIESQKYQNVK
;
A
#
# COMPACT_ATOMS: atom_id res chain seq x y z
N MET A 1 -10.80 -32.55 11.54
CA MET A 1 -10.32 -31.45 12.39
C MET A 1 -9.51 -30.60 11.43
N ASP A 2 -10.16 -29.61 10.83
CA ASP A 2 -9.58 -28.83 9.74
C ASP A 2 -8.46 -27.98 10.33
N GLN A 3 -7.22 -28.28 9.96
CA GLN A 3 -6.08 -27.48 10.35
C GLN A 3 -6.29 -26.06 9.82
N PHE A 4 -6.28 -25.10 10.74
CA PHE A 4 -6.14 -23.70 10.44
C PHE A 4 -4.91 -23.51 9.53
N LYS A 5 -5.12 -22.99 8.31
CA LYS A 5 -4.03 -22.63 7.39
C LYS A 5 -3.94 -21.12 7.40
N ALA A 6 -2.85 -20.56 7.93
CA ALA A 6 -2.82 -19.13 8.08
C ALA A 6 -2.64 -18.38 6.76
N TRP A 7 -2.73 -17.07 6.94
CA TRP A 7 -2.76 -16.04 5.93
C TRP A 7 -1.43 -15.84 5.23
N ARG A 8 -0.73 -16.90 4.85
CA ARG A 8 0.48 -16.77 4.05
C ARG A 8 0.05 -16.33 2.65
N GLY A 9 0.30 -15.10 2.24
CA GLY A 9 -0.24 -14.54 1.00
C GLY A 9 -1.17 -13.36 1.23
N PHE A 10 -0.60 -12.17 1.18
CA PHE A 10 -1.30 -10.90 1.31
C PHE A 10 -0.58 -9.83 0.48
N MET A 11 -1.23 -8.68 0.31
CA MET A 11 -0.62 -7.48 -0.24
C MET A 11 -0.61 -6.39 0.82
N THR A 12 0.48 -5.65 0.97
CA THR A 12 0.48 -4.34 1.65
C THR A 12 0.45 -3.24 0.62
N TYR A 13 -0.14 -2.09 0.95
CA TYR A 13 -0.12 -0.92 0.08
C TYR A 13 -0.09 0.39 0.85
N GLU A 14 0.41 1.43 0.18
CA GLU A 14 0.44 2.81 0.67
C GLU A 14 0.25 3.79 -0.48
N PHE A 15 -0.37 4.94 -0.19
CA PHE A 15 -0.54 6.04 -1.12
C PHE A 15 0.35 7.21 -0.72
N GLU A 16 0.89 7.87 -1.73
CA GLU A 16 1.40 9.23 -1.59
C GLU A 16 0.47 10.22 -2.26
N THR A 17 0.34 11.41 -1.66
CA THR A 17 -0.56 12.45 -2.16
C THR A 17 0.13 13.80 -2.24
N LEU A 18 -0.35 14.63 -3.16
CA LEU A 18 0.03 16.03 -3.34
C LEU A 18 -1.07 16.92 -2.78
N SER A 19 -0.69 18.01 -2.11
CA SER A 19 -1.61 19.06 -1.69
C SER A 19 -1.31 20.35 -2.43
N ASP A 20 -2.35 21.08 -2.85
CA ASP A 20 -2.19 22.45 -3.32
C ASP A 20 -2.06 23.40 -2.12
N GLN A 21 -0.92 24.10 -2.03
CA GLN A 21 -0.46 24.85 -0.85
C GLN A 21 -1.53 25.55 0.00
N GLY A 22 -1.35 25.38 1.32
CA GLY A 22 -1.99 26.15 2.37
C GLY A 22 -3.16 25.42 3.02
N MET A 23 -2.89 24.32 3.75
CA MET A 23 -3.84 23.78 4.73
C MET A 23 -4.07 24.75 5.91
N LYS A 24 -4.37 26.02 5.64
CA LYS A 24 -4.81 26.97 6.65
C LYS A 24 -6.32 26.84 6.74
N ASN A 25 -6.78 26.33 7.89
CA ASN A 25 -8.17 26.20 8.31
C ASN A 25 -9.00 25.12 7.59
N ILE A 26 -8.49 23.88 7.55
CA ILE A 26 -9.34 22.73 7.20
C ILE A 26 -9.98 22.21 8.49
N THR A 27 -11.27 22.47 8.67
CA THR A 27 -12.04 22.01 9.84
C THR A 27 -12.76 20.69 9.61
N ASP A 28 -12.87 20.20 8.36
CA ASP A 28 -13.56 18.95 8.06
C ASP A 28 -12.87 18.10 6.98
N TYR A 29 -12.99 16.77 7.16
CA TYR A 29 -12.27 15.74 6.43
C TYR A 29 -12.58 15.67 4.92
N ILE A 30 -13.78 16.08 4.51
CA ILE A 30 -14.19 16.07 3.09
C ILE A 30 -13.44 17.17 2.32
N THR A 31 -13.25 18.33 2.94
CA THR A 31 -12.46 19.43 2.39
C THR A 31 -10.97 19.09 2.28
N LEU A 32 -10.46 18.25 3.18
CA LEU A 32 -9.08 17.73 3.09
C LEU A 32 -8.91 16.84 1.84
N LEU A 33 -9.82 15.90 1.62
CA LEU A 33 -9.75 14.97 0.48
C LEU A 33 -9.90 15.66 -0.87
N SER A 34 -10.73 16.71 -0.97
CA SER A 34 -10.91 17.43 -2.24
C SER A 34 -9.68 18.27 -2.64
N GLN A 35 -8.75 18.50 -1.72
CA GLN A 35 -7.52 19.25 -1.95
C GLN A 35 -6.29 18.36 -2.18
N LEU A 36 -6.47 17.03 -2.15
CA LEU A 36 -5.40 16.05 -2.27
C LEU A 36 -5.51 15.30 -3.59
N SER A 37 -4.40 15.28 -4.33
CA SER A 37 -4.25 14.52 -5.57
C SER A 37 -3.36 13.31 -5.31
N ARG A 38 -3.71 12.14 -5.85
CA ARG A 38 -2.86 10.94 -5.75
C ARG A 38 -1.56 11.18 -6.51
N LEU A 39 -0.41 11.08 -5.83
CA LEU A 39 0.92 11.14 -6.44
C LEU A 39 1.35 9.77 -6.93
N SER A 40 1.24 8.77 -6.05
CA SER A 40 1.63 7.39 -6.31
C SER A 40 0.89 6.43 -5.41
N ILE A 41 0.86 5.17 -5.82
CA ILE A 41 0.46 4.02 -5.02
C ILE A 41 1.55 2.97 -5.11
N LEU A 42 1.77 2.32 -3.98
CA LEU A 42 2.77 1.29 -3.84
C LEU A 42 2.17 0.08 -3.21
N SER A 43 2.69 -1.07 -3.59
CA SER A 43 2.30 -2.32 -2.99
C SER A 43 3.46 -3.30 -2.89
N THR A 44 3.50 -4.03 -1.79
CA THR A 44 4.33 -5.23 -1.66
C THR A 44 3.43 -6.45 -1.50
N GLU A 45 3.51 -7.36 -2.44
CA GLU A 45 2.77 -8.62 -2.43
C GLU A 45 3.66 -9.72 -1.90
N VAL A 46 3.14 -10.51 -0.97
CA VAL A 46 3.81 -11.66 -0.40
C VAL A 46 3.28 -12.91 -1.10
N HIS A 47 4.16 -13.58 -1.83
CA HIS A 47 3.86 -14.83 -2.52
C HIS A 47 4.47 -15.98 -1.73
N PRO A 48 3.66 -16.79 -1.04
CA PRO A 48 4.16 -17.87 -0.19
C PRO A 48 4.63 -19.06 -1.03
N ASN A 49 5.76 -19.65 -0.62
CA ASN A 49 6.30 -20.89 -1.17
C ASN A 49 5.89 -22.10 -0.32
N ILE A 50 6.10 -23.30 -0.87
CA ILE A 50 5.74 -24.58 -0.23
C ILE A 50 6.55 -24.83 1.05
N ASP A 51 7.79 -24.34 1.11
CA ASP A 51 8.72 -24.50 2.23
C ASP A 51 8.56 -23.44 3.33
N ASN A 52 7.45 -22.69 3.32
CA ASN A 52 7.17 -21.54 4.18
C ASN A 52 8.09 -20.33 3.96
N SER A 53 8.98 -20.34 2.97
CA SER A 53 9.59 -19.10 2.48
C SER A 53 8.56 -18.28 1.70
N TYR A 54 8.91 -17.06 1.32
CA TYR A 54 8.06 -16.20 0.50
C TYR A 54 8.89 -15.36 -0.44
N GLU A 55 8.28 -14.99 -1.57
CA GLU A 55 8.80 -14.03 -2.52
C GLU A 55 8.02 -12.72 -2.42
N LEU A 56 8.71 -11.60 -2.66
CA LEU A 56 8.11 -10.27 -2.64
C LEU A 56 7.99 -9.73 -4.06
N VAL A 57 6.76 -9.38 -4.46
CA VAL A 57 6.51 -8.63 -5.69
C VAL A 57 6.17 -7.20 -5.32
N LYS A 58 7.03 -6.26 -5.73
CA LYS A 58 6.93 -4.83 -5.40
C LYS A 58 6.44 -4.08 -6.63
N ARG A 59 5.41 -3.24 -6.45
CA ARG A 59 4.87 -2.39 -7.51
C ARG A 59 4.82 -0.95 -7.01
N CYS A 60 5.18 -0.03 -7.90
CA CYS A 60 5.07 1.40 -7.67
C CYS A 60 4.51 2.06 -8.92
N TYR A 61 3.35 2.69 -8.80
CA TYR A 61 2.75 3.49 -9.85
C TYR A 61 2.62 4.93 -9.39
N SER A 62 2.79 5.87 -10.30
CA SER A 62 2.75 7.30 -10.07
C SER A 62 2.02 8.02 -11.19
N LEU A 63 1.71 9.31 -10.97
CA LEU A 63 1.18 10.18 -12.03
C LEU A 63 2.09 10.20 -13.28
N PHE A 64 3.40 10.01 -13.13
CA PHE A 64 4.31 9.91 -14.28
C PHE A 64 3.98 8.71 -15.19
N ASP A 65 3.54 7.61 -14.60
CA ASP A 65 3.26 6.38 -15.35
C ASP A 65 2.00 6.55 -16.20
N GLU A 66 1.00 7.31 -15.72
CA GLU A 66 -0.21 7.69 -16.49
C GLU A 66 0.11 8.58 -17.70
N LEU A 67 1.16 9.39 -17.61
CA LEU A 67 1.64 10.22 -18.72
C LEU A 67 2.48 9.45 -19.74
N SER A 68 2.84 8.20 -19.46
CA SER A 68 3.69 7.42 -20.35
C SER A 68 2.92 6.96 -21.60
N ASN A 69 3.59 6.95 -22.76
CA ASN A 69 3.01 6.45 -24.02
C ASN A 69 2.59 4.96 -23.95
N TYR A 70 3.11 4.22 -22.96
CA TYR A 70 2.81 2.81 -22.78
C TYR A 70 1.62 2.56 -21.85
N TYR A 71 1.13 3.59 -21.15
CA TYR A 71 0.09 3.44 -20.15
C TYR A 71 -1.21 2.84 -20.72
N GLN A 72 -1.65 3.35 -21.86
CA GLN A 72 -2.86 2.85 -22.54
C GLN A 72 -2.74 1.37 -22.91
N LYS A 73 -1.54 0.93 -23.34
CA LYS A 73 -1.29 -0.48 -23.62
C LYS A 73 -1.40 -1.34 -22.37
N TYR A 74 -0.96 -0.85 -21.20
CA TYR A 74 -1.17 -1.56 -19.95
C TYR A 74 -2.66 -1.68 -19.64
N LEU A 75 -3.43 -0.60 -19.74
CA LEU A 75 -4.89 -0.66 -19.51
C LEU A 75 -5.58 -1.66 -20.43
N GLU A 76 -5.26 -1.64 -21.74
CA GLU A 76 -5.79 -2.58 -22.72
C GLU A 76 -5.46 -4.04 -22.38
N ASN A 77 -4.23 -4.33 -21.95
CA ASN A 77 -3.81 -5.69 -21.58
C ASN A 77 -4.64 -6.27 -20.43
N TYR A 78 -5.09 -5.42 -19.49
CA TYR A 78 -5.95 -5.82 -18.36
C TYR A 78 -7.45 -5.63 -18.67
N GLY A 79 -7.82 -5.17 -19.86
CA GLY A 79 -9.21 -4.90 -20.25
C GLY A 79 -9.83 -3.72 -19.49
N LEU A 80 -9.02 -2.77 -19.03
CA LEU A 80 -9.47 -1.59 -18.30
C LEU A 80 -9.94 -0.48 -19.26
N PRO A 81 -10.95 0.33 -18.87
CA PRO A 81 -11.32 1.55 -19.60
C PRO A 81 -10.12 2.49 -19.79
N SER A 82 -10.06 3.21 -20.91
CA SER A 82 -8.90 4.08 -21.25
C SER A 82 -8.70 5.27 -20.30
N ASN A 83 -9.74 5.66 -19.56
CA ASN A 83 -9.72 6.69 -18.53
C ASN A 83 -9.39 6.15 -17.12
N SER A 84 -8.98 4.88 -17.01
CA SER A 84 -8.65 4.26 -15.72
C SER A 84 -7.35 4.82 -15.13
N SER A 85 -7.40 5.18 -13.85
CA SER A 85 -6.22 5.61 -13.09
C SER A 85 -5.27 4.45 -12.78
N PHE A 86 -4.05 4.77 -12.35
CA PHE A 86 -3.06 3.75 -11.99
C PHE A 86 -3.52 2.86 -10.83
N VAL A 87 -4.50 3.31 -10.05
CA VAL A 87 -5.14 2.53 -8.98
C VAL A 87 -5.94 1.37 -9.55
N HIS A 88 -6.63 1.58 -10.67
CA HIS A 88 -7.32 0.48 -11.37
C HIS A 88 -6.32 -0.54 -11.90
N LEU A 89 -5.20 -0.07 -12.46
CA LEU A 89 -4.14 -0.95 -12.92
C LEU A 89 -3.57 -1.79 -11.78
N LEU A 90 -3.32 -1.18 -10.61
CA LEU A 90 -2.90 -1.92 -9.43
C LEU A 90 -3.94 -2.98 -9.05
N LEU A 91 -5.23 -2.63 -8.93
CA LEU A 91 -6.28 -3.57 -8.56
C LEU A 91 -6.37 -4.76 -9.53
N ALA A 92 -6.26 -4.51 -10.84
CA ALA A 92 -6.27 -5.58 -11.85
C ALA A 92 -5.10 -6.55 -11.63
N GLN A 93 -3.92 -6.03 -11.33
CA GLN A 93 -2.73 -6.83 -11.03
C GLN A 93 -2.81 -7.54 -9.69
N THR A 94 -3.40 -6.92 -8.66
CA THR A 94 -3.66 -7.58 -7.38
C THR A 94 -4.57 -8.80 -7.58
N PHE A 95 -5.58 -8.72 -8.45
CA PHE A 95 -6.42 -9.86 -8.79
C PHE A 95 -5.63 -10.96 -9.51
N GLU A 96 -4.74 -10.61 -10.44
CA GLU A 96 -3.86 -11.57 -11.11
C GLU A 96 -2.93 -12.28 -10.11
N SER A 97 -2.26 -11.52 -9.24
CA SER A 97 -1.40 -12.07 -8.20
C SER A 97 -2.18 -12.94 -7.20
N ALA A 98 -3.38 -12.53 -6.82
CA ALA A 98 -4.27 -13.32 -5.98
C ALA A 98 -4.61 -14.67 -6.63
N GLU A 99 -4.85 -14.68 -7.95
CA GLU A 99 -5.09 -15.91 -8.72
C GLU A 99 -3.85 -16.82 -8.72
N GLN A 100 -2.67 -16.26 -8.95
CA GLN A 100 -1.40 -17.02 -8.91
C GLN A 100 -1.19 -17.66 -7.53
N ILE A 101 -1.33 -16.88 -6.45
CA ILE A 101 -1.17 -17.37 -5.08
C ILE A 101 -2.22 -18.45 -4.76
N TYR A 102 -3.47 -18.27 -5.19
CA TYR A 102 -4.52 -19.27 -5.03
C TYR A 102 -4.14 -20.60 -5.69
N TRP A 103 -3.67 -20.57 -6.95
CA TRP A 103 -3.27 -21.78 -7.66
C TRP A 103 -2.05 -22.44 -7.02
N CYS A 104 -1.02 -21.69 -6.63
CA CYS A 104 0.14 -22.23 -5.92
C CYS A 104 -0.27 -23.00 -4.66
N LYS A 105 -1.19 -22.44 -3.86
CA LYS A 105 -1.73 -23.12 -2.68
C LYS A 105 -2.59 -24.32 -3.01
N LYS A 106 -3.45 -24.21 -4.03
CA LYS A 106 -4.37 -25.29 -4.43
C LYS A 106 -3.62 -26.51 -4.97
N TYR A 107 -2.51 -26.30 -5.69
CA TYR A 107 -1.62 -27.38 -6.13
C TYR A 107 -0.91 -28.05 -4.97
N SER A 108 -0.52 -27.28 -3.95
CA SER A 108 0.20 -27.78 -2.78
C SER A 108 -0.72 -28.53 -1.81
N ASP A 109 -2.02 -28.20 -1.82
CA ASP A 109 -3.01 -28.81 -0.94
C ASP A 109 -4.39 -28.87 -1.61
N GLU A 110 -4.80 -30.08 -1.99
CA GLU A 110 -6.09 -30.32 -2.65
C GLU A 110 -7.29 -29.95 -1.78
N ASN A 111 -7.14 -29.94 -0.46
CA ASN A 111 -8.17 -29.55 0.51
C ASN A 111 -8.19 -28.03 0.75
N PHE A 112 -7.36 -27.23 0.06
CA PHE A 112 -7.40 -25.78 0.17
C PHE A 112 -8.80 -25.25 -0.18
N PRO A 113 -9.40 -24.39 0.68
CA PRO A 113 -10.78 -23.95 0.52
C PRO A 113 -11.03 -23.27 -0.82
N PHE A 114 -12.24 -23.45 -1.32
CA PHE A 114 -12.68 -22.87 -2.59
C PHE A 114 -13.01 -21.38 -2.52
N ASP A 115 -13.05 -20.79 -1.32
CA ASP A 115 -13.32 -19.36 -1.16
C ASP A 115 -12.07 -18.61 -1.68
N ARG A 116 -12.11 -18.21 -2.95
CA ARG A 116 -11.06 -17.52 -3.71
C ARG A 116 -10.89 -16.09 -3.18
N LEU A 117 -10.48 -15.99 -1.94
CA LEU A 117 -10.43 -14.78 -1.16
C LEU A 117 -8.97 -14.43 -0.83
N PHE A 118 -8.57 -13.22 -1.18
CA PHE A 118 -7.23 -12.69 -0.97
C PHE A 118 -7.29 -11.41 -0.14
N LYS A 119 -6.29 -11.20 0.73
CA LYS A 119 -6.28 -10.10 1.70
C LYS A 119 -5.33 -9.00 1.26
N VAL A 120 -5.81 -7.77 1.33
CA VAL A 120 -5.08 -6.56 1.01
C VAL A 120 -5.04 -5.70 2.27
N LEU A 121 -3.87 -5.52 2.84
CA LEU A 121 -3.63 -4.91 4.14
C LEU A 121 -3.10 -3.49 3.95
N GLY A 122 -3.88 -2.49 4.34
CA GLY A 122 -3.37 -1.11 4.44
C GLY A 122 -2.83 -0.87 5.85
N TRP A 123 -1.58 -0.42 6.00
CA TRP A 123 -1.06 -0.04 7.33
C TRP A 123 -1.72 1.24 7.84
N ASN A 124 -1.85 2.22 6.94
CA ASN A 124 -2.52 3.50 7.17
C ASN A 124 -3.94 3.53 6.57
N ASN A 125 -4.65 2.39 6.60
CA ASN A 125 -6.08 2.24 6.24
C ASN A 125 -7.05 3.00 7.18
N SER A 126 -6.60 4.14 7.68
CA SER A 126 -7.43 5.27 8.03
C SER A 126 -8.42 5.56 6.91
N ARG A 127 -9.47 6.31 7.25
CA ARG A 127 -10.48 6.85 6.33
C ARG A 127 -9.87 7.37 5.01
N PHE A 128 -8.63 7.86 5.07
CA PHE A 128 -7.88 8.50 3.99
C PHE A 128 -7.55 7.55 2.83
N ASP A 129 -6.84 6.45 3.09
CA ASP A 129 -6.39 5.53 2.02
C ASP A 129 -7.57 4.85 1.32
N ILE A 130 -8.63 4.52 2.07
CA ILE A 130 -9.86 3.98 1.47
C ILE A 130 -10.50 4.99 0.53
N ALA A 131 -10.55 6.27 0.92
CA ALA A 131 -11.14 7.31 0.06
C ALA A 131 -10.37 7.45 -1.27
N LEU A 132 -9.05 7.21 -1.27
CA LEU A 132 -8.22 7.22 -2.48
C LEU A 132 -8.41 5.99 -3.38
N LEU A 133 -9.03 4.93 -2.85
CA LEU A 133 -9.40 3.72 -3.60
C LEU A 133 -10.83 3.78 -4.15
N LEU A 134 -11.75 4.50 -3.49
CA LEU A 134 -13.20 4.40 -3.75
C LEU A 134 -13.61 4.51 -5.21
N ASP A 135 -12.98 5.40 -5.98
CA ASP A 135 -13.28 5.59 -7.40
C ASP A 135 -12.84 4.41 -8.28
N ALA A 136 -11.90 3.59 -7.80
CA ALA A 136 -11.39 2.42 -8.49
C ALA A 136 -12.01 1.09 -7.99
N LEU A 137 -12.70 1.07 -6.85
CA LEU A 137 -13.29 -0.16 -6.29
C LEU A 137 -14.54 -0.65 -7.03
N GLU A 138 -15.12 0.17 -7.90
CA GLU A 138 -16.27 -0.17 -8.73
C GLU A 138 -15.94 0.11 -10.21
N CYS A 139 -15.99 -0.92 -11.06
CA CYS A 139 -15.82 -0.75 -12.50
C CYS A 139 -16.52 -1.86 -13.29
N GLU A 140 -16.30 -1.91 -14.60
CA GLU A 140 -16.88 -2.96 -15.44
C GLU A 140 -16.37 -4.36 -15.09
N LEU A 141 -15.14 -4.49 -14.58
CA LEU A 141 -14.47 -5.76 -14.30
C LEU A 141 -14.75 -6.32 -12.88
N TRP A 142 -15.03 -5.46 -11.90
CA TRP A 142 -15.25 -5.86 -10.51
C TRP A 142 -16.30 -4.98 -9.82
N THR A 143 -16.90 -5.49 -8.75
CA THR A 143 -17.87 -4.76 -7.93
C THR A 143 -17.42 -4.65 -6.49
N MET A 144 -17.63 -3.48 -5.89
CA MET A 144 -17.49 -3.25 -4.47
C MET A 144 -18.70 -3.86 -3.73
N GLY A 145 -18.43 -4.72 -2.77
CA GLY A 145 -19.42 -5.19 -1.80
C GLY A 145 -19.75 -4.10 -0.78
N VAL A 146 -20.80 -4.34 0.01
CA VAL A 146 -21.17 -3.43 1.10
C VAL A 146 -20.02 -3.38 2.12
N PRO A 147 -19.47 -2.18 2.43
CA PRO A 147 -18.48 -2.04 3.49
C PRO A 147 -19.01 -2.56 4.82
N ILE A 148 -18.20 -3.28 5.58
CA ILE A 148 -18.54 -3.65 6.96
C ILE A 148 -18.20 -2.46 7.86
N ASP A 149 -19.20 -2.00 8.62
CA ASP A 149 -19.30 -0.70 9.30
C ASP A 149 -19.55 0.49 8.34
N SER A 150 -19.52 1.72 8.87
CA SER A 150 -19.69 2.94 8.07
C SER A 150 -18.45 3.23 7.22
N LEU A 151 -18.61 3.89 6.07
CA LEU A 151 -17.52 4.46 5.25
C LEU A 151 -16.49 5.29 6.06
N ASN A 152 -16.90 5.82 7.21
CA ASN A 152 -16.05 6.63 8.09
C ASN A 152 -15.15 5.81 9.02
N ASN A 153 -15.43 4.52 9.23
CA ASN A 153 -14.73 3.58 10.12
C ASN A 153 -14.65 2.18 9.49
N THR A 154 -14.55 2.11 8.16
CA THR A 154 -14.66 0.85 7.42
C THR A 154 -13.58 -0.13 7.88
N LYS A 155 -14.00 -1.25 8.46
CA LYS A 155 -13.07 -2.29 8.89
C LYS A 155 -12.69 -3.22 7.75
N LEU A 156 -13.59 -3.36 6.78
CA LEU A 156 -13.47 -4.28 5.66
C LEU A 156 -14.20 -3.76 4.43
N ILE A 157 -13.51 -3.77 3.28
CA ILE A 157 -14.17 -3.69 1.97
C ILE A 157 -13.85 -4.96 1.21
N THR A 158 -14.87 -5.56 0.61
CA THR A 158 -14.68 -6.68 -0.32
C THR A 158 -14.90 -6.20 -1.73
N VAL A 159 -13.97 -6.44 -2.63
CA VAL A 159 -14.11 -6.21 -4.07
C VAL A 159 -14.13 -7.56 -4.77
N THR A 160 -15.13 -7.80 -5.62
CA THR A 160 -15.28 -9.08 -6.30
C THR A 160 -15.05 -8.92 -7.79
N ASN A 161 -14.07 -9.64 -8.34
CA ASN A 161 -13.85 -9.72 -9.78
C ASN A 161 -14.96 -10.56 -10.42
N LYS A 162 -15.67 -9.97 -11.38
CA LYS A 162 -16.87 -10.56 -11.99
C LYS A 162 -16.55 -11.81 -12.84
N LYS A 163 -15.34 -11.87 -13.41
CA LYS A 163 -14.91 -12.96 -14.31
C LYS A 163 -14.17 -14.07 -13.56
N LEU A 164 -13.23 -13.71 -12.70
CA LEU A 164 -12.40 -14.68 -11.97
C LEU A 164 -13.15 -15.27 -10.76
N TYR A 165 -14.26 -14.64 -10.35
CA TYR A 165 -15.00 -14.93 -9.12
C TYR A 165 -14.09 -14.92 -7.87
N MET A 166 -13.04 -14.10 -7.92
CA MET A 166 -12.12 -13.87 -6.80
C MET A 166 -12.53 -12.62 -6.03
N LYS A 167 -12.21 -12.62 -4.74
CA LYS A 167 -12.49 -11.52 -3.83
C LYS A 167 -11.19 -10.96 -3.28
N LEU A 168 -11.02 -9.64 -3.33
CA LEU A 168 -10.03 -8.92 -2.53
C LEU A 168 -10.72 -8.35 -1.29
N GLN A 169 -10.14 -8.61 -0.12
CA GLN A 169 -10.58 -8.04 1.14
C GLN A 169 -9.57 -7.02 1.63
N PHE A 170 -9.95 -5.76 1.54
CA PHE A 170 -9.20 -4.63 2.09
C PHE A 170 -9.43 -4.56 3.59
N ILE A 171 -8.36 -4.77 4.36
CA ILE A 171 -8.38 -4.83 5.82
C ILE A 171 -7.45 -3.75 6.36
N TYR A 172 -7.83 -3.12 7.47
CA TYR A 172 -6.93 -2.25 8.22
C TYR A 172 -5.94 -3.08 9.03
N ALA A 173 -4.64 -2.98 8.73
CA ALA A 173 -3.62 -3.83 9.35
C ALA A 173 -3.57 -3.66 10.88
N LYS A 174 -3.84 -2.46 11.42
CA LYS A 174 -3.91 -2.25 12.88
C LYS A 174 -5.02 -3.02 13.57
N ASN A 175 -6.02 -3.52 12.85
CA ASN A 175 -6.97 -4.46 13.44
C ASN A 175 -6.24 -5.72 13.91
N LEU A 176 -5.18 -6.15 13.22
CA LEU A 176 -4.40 -7.35 13.56
C LEU A 176 -3.47 -7.14 14.77
N PHE A 177 -2.82 -5.98 14.84
CA PHE A 177 -1.82 -5.68 15.87
C PHE A 177 -2.37 -4.96 17.11
N GLY A 178 -3.61 -4.47 17.06
CA GLY A 178 -4.11 -3.50 18.04
C GLY A 178 -3.58 -2.08 17.77
N PRO A 179 -3.82 -1.13 18.70
CA PRO A 179 -3.50 0.28 18.51
C PRO A 179 -2.00 0.58 18.71
N ILE A 180 -1.14 0.01 17.86
CA ILE A 180 0.30 0.25 17.86
C ILE A 180 0.73 1.16 16.70
N THR A 181 1.85 1.85 16.87
CA THR A 181 2.47 2.63 15.78
C THR A 181 3.28 1.72 14.86
N LEU A 182 3.54 2.14 13.61
CA LEU A 182 4.40 1.39 12.68
C LEU A 182 5.77 1.09 13.31
N LYS A 183 6.39 2.13 13.86
CA LYS A 183 7.70 2.03 14.50
C LYS A 183 7.71 1.06 15.68
N ALA A 184 6.65 1.04 16.49
CA ALA A 184 6.52 0.08 17.58
C ALA A 184 6.32 -1.35 17.03
N CYS A 185 5.51 -1.52 15.98
CA CYS A 185 5.31 -2.81 15.33
C CYS A 185 6.62 -3.40 14.81
N VAL A 186 7.38 -2.61 14.04
CA VAL A 186 8.69 -3.04 13.53
C VAL A 186 9.61 -3.40 14.69
N LYS A 187 9.68 -2.57 15.73
CA LYS A 187 10.52 -2.87 16.89
C LYS A 187 10.11 -4.15 17.66
N ASP A 188 8.81 -4.40 17.78
CA ASP A 188 8.29 -5.48 18.60
C ASP A 188 8.24 -6.82 17.84
N TYR A 189 8.23 -6.78 16.49
CA TYR A 189 8.03 -7.94 15.62
C TYR A 189 9.10 -8.09 14.52
N ASP A 190 10.12 -7.25 14.45
CA ASP A 190 11.27 -7.39 13.55
C ASP A 190 12.57 -7.23 14.35
N ASP A 191 13.52 -8.13 14.12
CA ASP A 191 14.83 -8.14 14.78
C ASP A 191 15.80 -7.13 14.15
N LYS A 192 15.44 -6.52 13.02
CA LYS A 192 16.26 -5.54 12.32
C LYS A 192 15.98 -4.12 12.79
N SER A 193 17.04 -3.38 13.10
CA SER A 193 16.98 -1.93 13.18
C SER A 193 17.00 -1.35 11.76
N GLU A 194 15.88 -1.44 11.04
CA GLU A 194 15.81 -0.81 9.71
C GLU A 194 15.85 0.71 9.86
N HIS A 195 16.79 1.33 9.15
CA HIS A 195 16.85 2.77 9.00
C HIS A 195 15.71 3.19 8.08
N LYS A 196 14.78 4.01 8.57
CA LYS A 196 13.75 4.62 7.72
C LYS A 196 14.37 5.77 6.95
N ASP A 197 14.34 5.69 5.62
CA ASP A 197 14.77 6.75 4.72
C ASP A 197 13.95 8.04 4.92
N VAL A 198 14.34 9.13 4.26
CA VAL A 198 13.71 10.45 4.43
C VAL A 198 13.27 11.09 3.12
N PHE A 199 12.11 11.75 3.09
CA PHE A 199 11.60 12.44 1.91
C PHE A 199 10.90 13.76 2.26
N PRO A 200 11.17 14.88 1.54
CA PRO A 200 10.56 16.18 1.82
C PRO A 200 9.26 16.37 1.04
N TYR A 201 8.13 15.96 1.61
CA TYR A 201 6.83 16.06 0.94
C TYR A 201 6.31 17.48 0.73
N GLU A 202 6.61 18.41 1.63
CA GLU A 202 5.98 19.74 1.66
C GLU A 202 6.40 20.66 0.50
N ILE A 203 7.48 20.34 -0.22
CA ILE A 203 7.95 21.11 -1.36
C ILE A 203 7.26 20.71 -2.68
N ILE A 204 6.48 19.62 -2.68
CA ILE A 204 5.81 19.06 -3.85
C ILE A 204 4.30 19.30 -3.78
N ASN A 205 3.71 19.79 -4.88
CA ASN A 205 2.28 20.03 -5.03
C ASN A 205 1.81 19.72 -6.45
N SER A 206 0.50 19.83 -6.71
CA SER A 206 -0.08 19.45 -8.02
C SER A 206 0.46 20.28 -9.20
N LYS A 207 1.07 21.44 -8.93
CA LYS A 207 1.56 22.36 -9.95
C LYS A 207 3.05 22.18 -10.26
N ASN A 208 3.86 21.76 -9.28
CA ASN A 208 5.31 21.71 -9.42
C ASN A 208 5.91 20.30 -9.39
N TRP A 209 5.12 19.25 -9.16
CA TRP A 209 5.64 17.89 -8.93
C TRP A 209 6.58 17.41 -10.03
N ASN A 210 6.24 17.64 -11.30
CA ASN A 210 7.07 17.22 -12.43
C ASN A 210 8.43 17.92 -12.42
N GLU A 211 8.44 19.25 -12.27
CA GLU A 211 9.67 20.05 -12.21
C GLU A 211 10.55 19.64 -11.02
N VAL A 212 9.95 19.41 -9.86
CA VAL A 212 10.68 19.08 -8.64
C VAL A 212 11.25 17.66 -8.69
N LEU A 213 10.48 16.68 -9.18
CA LEU A 213 10.86 15.26 -9.15
C LEU A 213 11.82 14.86 -10.30
N MET A 214 11.83 15.61 -11.40
CA MET A 214 12.74 15.35 -12.54
C MET A 214 14.15 15.90 -12.34
N LYS A 215 14.40 16.65 -11.27
CA LYS A 215 15.74 17.17 -10.94
C LYS A 215 16.71 16.04 -10.61
N THR A 216 17.94 16.20 -11.10
CA THR A 216 19.05 15.25 -10.91
C THR A 216 19.88 15.57 -9.67
N GLU A 217 19.79 16.80 -9.17
CA GLU A 217 20.38 17.19 -7.89
C GLU A 217 19.57 16.65 -6.69
N PRO A 218 20.21 16.34 -5.55
CA PRO A 218 19.50 15.97 -4.33
C PRO A 218 18.66 17.14 -3.79
N PHE A 219 17.77 16.85 -2.84
CA PHE A 219 17.10 17.86 -2.05
C PHE A 219 18.10 18.58 -1.13
N GLU A 220 17.90 19.88 -0.96
CA GLU A 220 18.67 20.68 -0.01
C GLU A 220 18.18 20.38 1.41
N TYR A 221 19.03 20.57 2.42
CA TYR A 221 18.61 20.37 3.82
C TYR A 221 17.40 21.24 4.19
N GLU A 222 17.33 22.42 3.58
CA GLU A 222 16.23 23.37 3.75
C GLU A 222 14.88 22.87 3.25
N ASP A 223 14.89 21.97 2.25
CA ASP A 223 13.67 21.36 1.70
C ASP A 223 12.95 20.47 2.73
N PHE A 224 13.67 20.02 3.78
CA PHE A 224 13.12 19.24 4.88
C PHE A 224 12.53 20.08 6.01
N LYS A 225 12.42 21.41 5.85
CA LYS A 225 11.68 22.24 6.81
C LYS A 225 10.19 21.97 6.70
N SER A 226 9.61 21.52 7.81
CA SER A 226 8.18 21.31 7.93
C SER A 226 7.50 22.59 8.45
N GLN A 227 6.58 23.12 7.66
CA GLN A 227 5.66 24.18 8.07
C GLN A 227 4.74 23.71 9.20
N ILE A 228 4.38 22.42 9.21
CA ILE A 228 3.50 21.82 10.21
C ILE A 228 4.22 21.69 11.56
N LYS A 229 5.47 21.19 11.55
CA LYS A 229 6.25 21.01 12.78
C LYS A 229 6.98 22.29 13.23
N GLY A 230 7.05 23.32 12.38
CA GLY A 230 7.74 24.58 12.66
C GLY A 230 9.26 24.47 12.71
N GLY A 231 9.84 23.44 12.07
CA GLY A 231 11.26 23.12 12.12
C GLY A 231 11.64 22.01 11.13
N TYR A 232 12.90 21.57 11.14
CA TYR A 232 13.35 20.46 10.29
C TYR A 232 12.67 19.15 10.69
N SER A 233 12.23 18.38 9.70
CA SER A 233 11.62 17.07 9.90
C SER A 233 12.65 15.97 10.18
N ILE A 234 13.94 16.25 9.92
CA ILE A 234 15.07 15.33 10.03
C ILE A 234 16.26 16.00 10.74
N THR A 235 17.18 15.16 11.21
CA THR A 235 18.47 15.53 11.77
C THR A 235 19.52 15.72 10.67
N LYS A 236 20.68 16.27 11.06
CA LYS A 236 21.81 16.43 10.13
C LYS A 236 22.39 15.09 9.69
N ASP A 237 22.47 14.12 10.59
CA ASP A 237 22.98 12.78 10.29
C ASP A 237 22.06 12.03 9.30
N GLU A 238 20.73 12.13 9.48
CA GLU A 238 19.75 11.59 8.52
C GLU A 238 19.88 12.25 7.14
N TYR A 239 20.16 13.55 7.09
CA TYR A 239 20.39 14.25 5.82
C TYR A 239 21.67 13.81 5.13
N ASP A 240 22.76 13.64 5.88
CA ASP A 240 24.03 13.20 5.31
C ASP A 240 23.92 11.76 4.78
N GLN A 241 23.14 10.90 5.45
CA GLN A 241 22.80 9.56 4.95
C GLN A 241 21.96 9.62 3.67
N TYR A 242 20.93 10.48 3.62
CA TYR A 242 20.14 10.74 2.41
C TYR A 242 21.02 11.10 1.22
N LEU A 243 22.02 11.97 1.40
CA LEU A 243 22.95 12.35 0.32
C LEU A 243 23.81 11.18 -0.18
N VAL A 244 24.14 10.23 0.70
CA VAL A 244 24.86 9.00 0.32
C VAL A 244 23.96 8.10 -0.51
N ASP A 245 22.71 7.90 -0.08
CA ASP A 245 21.77 7.01 -0.75
C ASP A 245 21.27 7.58 -2.08
N PHE A 246 21.05 8.89 -2.15
CA PHE A 246 20.61 9.57 -3.38
C PHE A 246 21.55 9.34 -4.57
N LYS A 247 22.85 9.13 -4.33
CA LYS A 247 23.85 8.85 -5.39
C LYS A 247 23.55 7.58 -6.20
N ARG A 248 22.69 6.71 -5.72
CA ARG A 248 22.27 5.48 -6.41
C ARG A 248 21.19 5.72 -7.46
N PHE A 249 20.63 6.94 -7.51
CA PHE A 249 19.48 7.29 -8.33
C PHE A 249 19.83 8.45 -9.28
N ASN A 250 19.21 8.46 -10.45
CA ASN A 250 19.46 9.49 -11.46
C ASN A 250 18.71 10.79 -11.17
N ASN A 251 17.57 10.70 -10.47
CA ASN A 251 16.71 11.83 -10.17
C ASN A 251 15.86 11.56 -8.91
N ARG A 252 15.17 12.60 -8.45
CA ARG A 252 14.31 12.56 -7.26
C ARG A 252 13.08 11.66 -7.43
N LEU A 253 12.60 11.42 -8.65
CA LEU A 253 11.53 10.45 -8.90
C LEU A 253 11.98 9.01 -8.64
N GLU A 254 13.15 8.61 -9.13
CA GLU A 254 13.70 7.28 -8.86
C GLU A 254 13.92 7.07 -7.35
N TYR A 255 14.44 8.10 -6.66
CA TYR A 255 14.55 8.09 -5.21
C TYR A 255 13.18 7.96 -4.52
N LEU A 256 12.16 8.72 -4.94
CA LEU A 256 10.80 8.62 -4.43
C LEU A 256 10.25 7.19 -4.59
N LYS A 257 10.42 6.58 -5.77
CA LYS A 257 9.96 5.20 -6.03
C LYS A 257 10.64 4.22 -5.08
N TYR A 258 11.95 4.36 -4.85
CA TYR A 258 12.69 3.53 -3.90
C TYR A 258 12.23 3.74 -2.45
N TYR A 259 12.21 5.00 -2.00
CA TYR A 259 11.80 5.39 -0.65
C TYR A 259 10.41 4.83 -0.33
N ASN A 260 9.46 5.02 -1.24
CA ASN A 260 8.10 4.56 -1.04
C ASN A 260 8.02 3.02 -0.99
N ILE A 261 8.82 2.30 -1.79
CA ILE A 261 8.82 0.83 -1.81
C ILE A 261 9.23 0.31 -0.43
N SER A 262 10.28 0.91 0.14
CA SER A 262 10.79 0.57 1.48
C SER A 262 9.69 0.67 2.55
N ASP A 263 8.82 1.68 2.47
CA ASP A 263 7.74 1.90 3.44
C ASP A 263 6.66 0.79 3.40
N THR A 264 6.42 0.17 2.25
CA THR A 264 5.49 -0.97 2.15
C THR A 264 6.12 -2.32 2.47
N GLU A 265 7.45 -2.42 2.37
CA GLU A 265 8.20 -3.65 2.62
C GLU A 265 8.48 -3.87 4.10
N ILE A 266 8.81 -2.79 4.84
CA ILE A 266 9.12 -2.84 6.28
C ILE A 266 7.97 -3.41 7.14
N VAL A 267 6.73 -3.37 6.65
CA VAL A 267 5.57 -3.96 7.34
C VAL A 267 5.42 -5.47 7.11
N VAL A 268 6.10 -6.02 6.10
CA VAL A 268 5.91 -7.42 5.69
C VAL A 268 6.44 -8.39 6.74
N GLU A 269 7.67 -8.21 7.20
CA GLU A 269 8.31 -9.08 8.18
C GLU A 269 7.55 -9.09 9.53
N PRO A 270 7.17 -7.93 10.11
CA PRO A 270 6.27 -7.87 11.26
C PRO A 270 4.94 -8.61 11.06
N LEU A 271 4.32 -8.49 9.88
CA LEU A 271 3.07 -9.18 9.54
C LEU A 271 3.26 -10.69 9.44
N MET A 272 4.35 -11.14 8.82
CA MET A 272 4.69 -12.57 8.73
C MET A 272 4.93 -13.16 10.12
N ASN A 273 5.70 -12.47 10.98
CA ASN A 273 5.95 -12.91 12.35
C ASN A 273 4.67 -12.96 13.20
N LEU A 274 3.75 -12.00 13.02
CA LEU A 274 2.44 -12.06 13.67
C LEU A 274 1.60 -13.26 13.17
N ILE A 275 1.62 -13.54 11.87
CA ILE A 275 0.93 -14.69 11.28
C ILE A 275 1.48 -16.00 11.85
N ASP A 276 2.80 -16.11 12.01
CA ASP A 276 3.46 -17.28 12.58
C ASP A 276 3.06 -17.49 14.06
N ILE A 277 2.97 -16.41 14.84
CA ILE A 277 2.43 -16.45 16.21
C ILE A 277 0.98 -16.95 16.20
N PHE A 278 0.14 -16.43 15.30
CA PHE A 278 -1.26 -16.88 15.21
C PHE A 278 -1.37 -18.37 14.83
N GLU A 279 -0.52 -18.87 13.94
CA GLU A 279 -0.42 -20.31 13.64
C GLU A 279 0.00 -21.11 14.87
N GLN A 280 1.07 -20.70 15.54
CA GLN A 280 1.62 -21.41 16.69
C GLN A 280 0.60 -21.59 17.80
N PHE A 281 -0.22 -20.57 18.06
CA PHE A 281 -1.22 -20.58 19.13
C PHE A 281 -2.62 -20.99 18.67
N ASN A 282 -2.80 -21.43 17.42
CA ASN A 282 -4.11 -21.74 16.80
C ASN A 282 -5.15 -20.62 17.03
N ILE A 283 -4.70 -19.36 16.95
CA ILE A 283 -5.58 -18.22 17.14
C ILE A 283 -6.41 -18.08 15.87
N GLU A 284 -7.71 -18.36 15.98
CA GLU A 284 -8.64 -18.07 14.91
C GLU A 284 -8.66 -16.58 14.65
N SER A 285 -8.07 -16.26 13.51
CA SER A 285 -8.10 -14.95 12.92
C SER A 285 -9.53 -14.53 12.48
N GLN A 286 -10.50 -15.44 12.61
CA GLN A 286 -11.94 -15.22 12.48
C GLN A 286 -12.53 -14.24 13.52
N LYS A 287 -11.83 -13.91 14.61
CA LYS A 287 -12.25 -12.81 15.52
C LYS A 287 -12.39 -11.46 14.79
N TYR A 288 -11.80 -11.31 13.62
CA TYR A 288 -11.93 -10.14 12.75
C TYR A 288 -12.90 -10.33 11.57
N GLN A 289 -13.49 -11.52 11.41
CA GLN A 289 -14.45 -11.86 10.35
C GLN A 289 -15.91 -11.81 10.84
N ASN A 290 -16.14 -11.95 12.15
CA ASN A 290 -17.47 -11.94 12.75
C ASN A 290 -17.69 -10.70 13.64
N VAL A 291 -17.66 -9.51 13.05
CA VAL A 291 -18.42 -8.39 13.61
C VAL A 291 -19.75 -8.41 12.89
N LYS A 292 -20.77 -8.99 13.55
CA LYS A 292 -22.17 -8.84 13.14
C LYS A 292 -22.59 -7.38 13.26
#